data_AF-A0A3S0E448-F1
#
_entry.id   AF-A0A3S0E448-F1
#
_cell.length_a   1.000
_cell.length_b   1.000
_cell.length_c   1.000
_cell.angle_alpha   90.00
_cell.angle_beta   90.00
_cell.angle_gamma   90.00
#
_symmetry.space_group_name_H-M   'P 1'
#
loop_
_entity.id
_entity.type
_entity.pdbx_description
1 polymer ?
#
loop_
_entity_poly.entity_id
_entity_poly.type
_entity_poly.pdbx_seq_one_letter_code
_entity_poly.pdbx_strand_id
1 'polypeptide(L)'
;MRFISRFALSVITLSIGLLAQSAQAVSLTAPVSPNPFADTALGGTTAAARPELAGTVLQDVISPFSFSGVSGSVQNRVVRETGTGTLDFYWKVNVDASTNGTGVSAFRLADFGYNNLKDADFRTDGLGTTGPDTARLFNVANYPAGDINFLFNGTGGVAPGSESRFFFLHTTATSYDKIASYDLLTTGAQKLSGSFQTFAPAVPEPSTYALMGAGMLMMGALLRGRRRGQ
;
A
#
# COMPACT_ATOMS: atom_id res chain seq x y z
N MET A 1 29.06 -66.74 28.48
CA MET A 1 29.12 -65.36 27.91
C MET A 1 27.82 -65.07 27.18
N ARG A 2 26.95 -64.23 27.75
CA ARG A 2 25.93 -63.43 27.04
C ARG A 2 25.29 -62.49 28.05
N PHE A 3 25.71 -61.23 28.01
CA PHE A 3 25.23 -60.15 28.87
C PHE A 3 23.83 -59.69 28.42
N ILE A 4 22.94 -59.54 29.40
CA ILE A 4 21.64 -58.89 29.26
C ILE A 4 21.88 -57.37 29.25
N SER A 5 21.47 -56.69 28.19
CA SER A 5 21.48 -55.22 28.11
C SER A 5 20.08 -54.69 28.42
N ARG A 6 19.97 -54.00 29.56
CA ARG A 6 18.84 -53.16 29.99
C ARG A 6 19.37 -51.74 30.18
N PHE A 7 19.26 -50.86 29.20
CA PHE A 7 19.42 -49.39 29.29
C PHE A 7 18.94 -48.83 27.95
N ALA A 8 18.20 -47.76 27.78
CA ALA A 8 17.39 -46.91 28.65
C ALA A 8 16.49 -46.10 27.69
N LEU A 9 15.23 -45.85 28.07
CA LEU A 9 14.46 -44.75 27.49
C LEU A 9 15.23 -43.44 27.71
N SER A 10 15.41 -42.60 26.69
CA SER A 10 15.54 -41.15 26.88
C SER A 10 15.38 -40.36 25.58
N VAL A 11 14.25 -39.65 25.50
CA VAL A 11 14.08 -38.25 25.08
C VAL A 11 14.53 -37.88 23.66
N ILE A 12 13.59 -37.91 22.71
CA ILE A 12 13.58 -36.98 21.56
C ILE A 12 12.38 -36.05 21.76
N THR A 13 12.56 -35.01 22.57
CA THR A 13 11.61 -33.90 22.64
C THR A 13 11.96 -32.92 21.52
N LEU A 14 11.25 -33.08 20.41
CA LEU A 14 11.13 -32.12 19.34
C LEU A 14 10.49 -30.84 19.89
N SER A 15 11.15 -29.69 19.80
CA SER A 15 10.47 -28.38 19.85
C SER A 15 11.32 -27.30 19.18
N ILE A 16 10.94 -27.12 17.92
CA ILE A 16 11.20 -26.02 16.99
C ILE A 16 11.15 -24.67 17.74
N GLY A 17 12.33 -24.12 18.03
CA GLY A 17 12.51 -22.77 18.57
C GLY A 17 13.11 -21.83 17.55
N LEU A 18 12.86 -22.03 16.25
CA LEU A 18 13.31 -21.11 15.22
C LEU A 18 12.23 -20.06 14.94
N LEU A 19 12.44 -18.89 15.52
CA LEU A 19 12.13 -17.60 14.93
C LEU A 19 10.70 -17.46 14.38
N ALA A 20 9.73 -17.41 15.29
CA ALA A 20 8.51 -16.67 15.00
C ALA A 20 8.87 -15.17 14.92
N GLN A 21 9.45 -14.74 13.79
CA GLN A 21 9.38 -13.34 13.42
C GLN A 21 7.88 -13.05 13.27
N SER A 22 7.33 -12.30 14.21
CA SER A 22 5.99 -11.75 14.07
C SER A 22 6.02 -10.88 12.81
N ALA A 23 5.52 -11.39 11.69
CA ALA A 23 5.43 -10.69 10.43
C ALA A 23 4.31 -9.64 10.51
N GLN A 24 4.59 -8.60 11.29
CA GLN A 24 3.81 -7.38 11.36
C GLN A 24 4.25 -6.49 10.20
N ALA A 25 3.32 -5.73 9.62
CA ALA A 25 3.70 -4.73 8.64
C ALA A 25 4.52 -3.63 9.32
N VAL A 26 5.36 -2.98 8.52
CA VAL A 26 6.36 -2.08 9.04
C VAL A 26 5.78 -0.67 9.06
N SER A 27 5.66 -0.09 10.26
CA SER A 27 5.34 1.32 10.39
C SER A 27 6.30 2.16 9.56
N LEU A 28 5.75 3.06 8.76
CA LEU A 28 6.57 3.92 7.90
C LEU A 28 7.42 4.85 8.75
N THR A 29 8.72 4.88 8.46
CA THR A 29 9.65 5.82 9.07
C THR A 29 9.30 7.22 8.59
N ALA A 30 8.94 8.10 9.51
CA ALA A 30 8.66 9.49 9.19
C ALA A 30 9.96 10.24 8.86
N PRO A 31 10.02 11.00 7.76
CA PRO A 31 11.15 11.87 7.46
C PRO A 31 11.27 12.99 8.49
N VAL A 32 12.49 13.24 8.95
CA VAL A 32 12.81 14.34 9.86
C VAL A 32 13.52 15.45 9.07
N SER A 33 13.05 16.68 9.20
CA SER A 33 13.69 17.85 8.58
C SER A 33 15.18 17.92 8.95
N PRO A 34 16.10 18.21 8.00
CA PRO A 34 15.86 18.68 6.64
C PRO A 34 15.75 17.57 5.58
N ASN A 35 15.67 16.30 5.97
CA ASN A 35 15.68 15.21 5.00
C ASN A 35 14.40 15.23 4.16
N PRO A 36 14.52 15.13 2.81
CA PRO A 36 13.37 15.20 1.91
C PRO A 36 12.52 13.93 1.93
N PHE A 37 13.05 12.82 2.42
CA PHE A 37 12.37 11.53 2.55
C PHE A 37 13.04 10.66 3.62
N ALA A 38 12.36 9.58 4.01
CA ALA A 38 12.90 8.50 4.82
C ALA A 38 12.54 7.14 4.19
N ASP A 39 13.49 6.21 4.29
CA ASP A 39 13.35 4.85 3.75
C ASP A 39 12.99 3.87 4.87
N THR A 40 12.03 3.01 4.58
CA THR A 40 11.59 1.92 5.46
C THR A 40 11.82 0.61 4.73
N ALA A 41 12.65 -0.28 5.29
CA ALA A 41 12.86 -1.61 4.73
C ALA A 41 11.60 -2.46 4.86
N LEU A 42 11.22 -3.17 3.80
CA LEU A 42 10.05 -4.03 3.76
C LEU A 42 10.48 -5.49 3.77
N GLY A 43 10.02 -6.25 4.78
CA GLY A 43 10.36 -7.66 4.96
C GLY A 43 9.37 -8.63 4.32
N GLY A 44 8.16 -8.16 4.00
CA GLY A 44 7.05 -9.00 3.60
C GLY A 44 6.28 -9.56 4.78
N THR A 45 4.97 -9.74 4.59
CA THR A 45 4.05 -10.34 5.54
C THR A 45 3.19 -11.44 4.88
N THR A 46 2.29 -12.07 5.61
CA THR A 46 1.30 -13.05 5.11
C THR A 46 -0.07 -12.74 5.68
N ALA A 47 -1.15 -13.21 5.04
CA ALA A 47 -2.49 -13.12 5.64
C ALA A 47 -2.63 -13.97 6.91
N ALA A 48 -1.81 -15.00 7.11
CA ALA A 48 -1.80 -15.74 8.37
C ALA A 48 -1.23 -14.90 9.53
N ALA A 49 -0.20 -14.09 9.25
CA ALA A 49 0.40 -13.20 10.24
C ALA A 49 -0.39 -11.90 10.44
N ARG A 50 -1.08 -11.43 9.39
CA ARG A 50 -1.98 -10.29 9.40
C ARG A 50 -3.36 -10.64 8.82
N PRO A 51 -4.23 -11.32 9.59
CA PRO A 51 -5.57 -11.72 9.14
C PRO A 51 -6.45 -10.57 8.67
N GLU A 52 -6.21 -9.35 9.17
CA GLU A 52 -6.89 -8.13 8.75
C GLU A 52 -6.75 -7.86 7.23
N LEU A 53 -5.64 -8.28 6.62
CA LEU A 53 -5.36 -8.11 5.19
C LEU A 53 -6.16 -9.07 4.30
N ALA A 54 -6.88 -10.03 4.87
CA ALA A 54 -7.77 -10.94 4.15
C ALA A 54 -9.18 -10.37 3.98
N GLY A 55 -9.26 -9.05 3.74
CA GLY A 55 -10.50 -8.31 3.62
C GLY A 55 -11.27 -8.56 2.31
N THR A 56 -12.43 -7.89 2.19
CA THR A 56 -13.26 -7.94 0.99
C THR A 56 -12.71 -6.99 -0.08
N VAL A 57 -12.51 -7.49 -1.30
CA VAL A 57 -12.09 -6.66 -2.43
C VAL A 57 -13.26 -5.79 -2.90
N LEU A 58 -13.10 -4.47 -2.86
CA LEU A 58 -14.11 -3.50 -3.32
C LEU A 58 -13.86 -3.03 -4.76
N GLN A 59 -12.60 -2.91 -5.15
CA GLN A 59 -12.16 -2.52 -6.49
C GLN A 59 -11.01 -3.41 -6.92
N ASP A 60 -10.97 -3.75 -8.21
CA ASP A 60 -9.85 -4.44 -8.83
C ASP A 60 -9.74 -3.96 -10.29
N VAL A 61 -8.77 -3.09 -10.55
CA VAL A 61 -8.62 -2.40 -11.84
C VAL A 61 -7.23 -2.65 -12.39
N ILE A 62 -7.18 -3.20 -13.60
CA ILE A 62 -5.93 -3.44 -14.33
C ILE A 62 -5.72 -2.31 -15.33
N SER A 63 -4.60 -1.60 -15.18
CA SER A 63 -4.19 -0.50 -16.04
C SER A 63 -2.97 -0.91 -16.86
N PRO A 64 -3.04 -0.98 -18.20
CA PRO A 64 -1.87 -1.29 -19.02
C PRO A 64 -0.89 -0.11 -19.03
N PHE A 65 0.39 -0.40 -19.22
CA PHE A 65 1.42 0.59 -19.47
C PHE A 65 2.35 0.15 -20.61
N SER A 66 2.92 1.14 -21.29
CA SER A 66 4.02 0.95 -22.24
C SER A 66 4.85 2.23 -22.29
N PHE A 67 6.14 2.12 -21.99
CA PHE A 67 7.06 3.26 -22.00
C PHE A 67 8.50 2.78 -22.09
N SER A 68 9.35 3.52 -22.81
CA SER A 68 10.80 3.24 -22.89
C SER A 68 11.16 1.78 -23.19
N GLY A 69 10.34 1.09 -23.99
CA GLY A 69 10.56 -0.31 -24.37
C GLY A 69 10.11 -1.35 -23.34
N VAL A 70 9.50 -0.93 -22.23
CA VAL A 70 8.90 -1.77 -21.18
C VAL A 70 7.38 -1.72 -21.32
N SER A 71 6.72 -2.88 -21.34
CA SER A 71 5.27 -3.01 -21.34
C SER A 71 4.78 -3.93 -20.23
N GLY A 72 3.53 -3.77 -19.85
CA GLY A 72 2.89 -4.60 -18.84
C GLY A 72 1.61 -3.99 -18.31
N SER A 73 1.29 -4.34 -17.07
CA SER A 73 0.11 -3.80 -16.38
C SER A 73 0.37 -3.56 -14.90
N VAL A 74 -0.39 -2.63 -14.33
CA VAL A 74 -0.54 -2.48 -12.88
C VAL A 74 -1.96 -2.87 -12.50
N GLN A 75 -2.09 -3.81 -11.56
CA GLN A 75 -3.34 -4.15 -10.92
C GLN A 75 -3.48 -3.33 -9.63
N ASN A 76 -4.49 -2.47 -9.59
CA ASN A 76 -4.82 -1.61 -8.46
C ASN A 76 -6.03 -2.21 -7.73
N ARG A 77 -5.95 -2.36 -6.41
CA ARG A 77 -7.02 -2.97 -5.63
C ARG A 77 -7.29 -2.18 -4.36
N VAL A 78 -8.57 -2.03 -4.04
CA VAL A 78 -9.04 -1.51 -2.75
C VAL A 78 -9.67 -2.66 -1.98
N VAL A 79 -9.18 -2.92 -0.78
CA VAL A 79 -9.65 -4.00 0.09
C VAL A 79 -10.19 -3.40 1.37
N ARG A 80 -11.34 -3.88 1.84
CA ARG A 80 -11.91 -3.51 3.14
C ARG A 80 -11.57 -4.59 4.16
N GLU A 81 -10.80 -4.21 5.17
CA GLU A 81 -10.46 -5.07 6.32
C GLU A 81 -11.72 -5.62 7.00
N THR A 82 -11.66 -6.89 7.39
CA THR A 82 -12.69 -7.52 8.23
C THR A 82 -12.44 -7.13 9.70
N GLY A 83 -13.39 -6.44 10.33
CA GLY A 83 -13.33 -6.06 11.74
C GLY A 83 -13.47 -4.55 11.94
N THR A 84 -12.48 -3.78 11.50
CA THR A 84 -12.48 -2.30 11.60
C THR A 84 -13.27 -1.64 10.46
N GLY A 85 -13.40 -2.32 9.32
CA GLY A 85 -13.99 -1.76 8.10
C GLY A 85 -13.11 -0.70 7.41
N THR A 86 -11.84 -0.56 7.82
CA THR A 86 -10.88 0.34 7.17
C THR A 86 -10.39 -0.22 5.84
N LEU A 87 -9.72 0.62 5.07
CA LEU A 87 -9.33 0.34 3.69
C LEU A 87 -7.82 0.17 3.54
N ASP A 88 -7.47 -0.83 2.76
CA ASP A 88 -6.12 -1.13 2.32
C ASP A 88 -6.04 -0.97 0.81
N PHE A 89 -4.95 -0.37 0.36
CA PHE A 89 -4.71 -0.07 -1.04
C PHE A 89 -3.55 -0.91 -1.52
N TYR A 90 -3.80 -1.75 -2.53
CA TYR A 90 -2.88 -2.74 -3.04
C TYR A 90 -2.52 -2.45 -4.48
N TRP A 91 -1.26 -2.74 -4.81
CA TRP A 91 -0.75 -2.68 -6.16
C TRP A 91 0.06 -3.92 -6.50
N LYS A 92 0.00 -4.32 -7.76
CA LYS A 92 0.85 -5.36 -8.33
C LYS A 92 1.28 -4.95 -9.73
N VAL A 93 2.58 -4.99 -9.99
CA VAL A 93 3.18 -4.69 -11.29
C VAL A 93 3.47 -5.99 -12.02
N ASN A 94 2.93 -6.15 -13.22
CA ASN A 94 3.24 -7.28 -14.11
C ASN A 94 4.00 -6.72 -15.31
N VAL A 95 5.17 -7.29 -15.63
CA VAL A 95 5.97 -6.87 -16.78
C VAL A 95 5.94 -7.96 -17.84
N ASP A 96 5.56 -7.59 -19.07
CA ASP A 96 5.43 -8.56 -20.16
C ASP A 96 6.77 -9.20 -20.50
N ALA A 97 6.74 -10.48 -20.85
CA ALA A 97 7.93 -11.21 -21.29
C ALA A 97 8.51 -10.68 -22.61
N SER A 98 7.73 -9.95 -23.41
CA SER A 98 8.17 -9.31 -24.65
C SER A 98 9.01 -8.04 -24.44
N THR A 99 9.14 -7.58 -23.19
CA THR A 99 9.98 -6.42 -22.85
C THR A 99 11.46 -6.76 -23.01
N ASN A 100 12.21 -5.91 -23.72
CA ASN A 100 13.64 -6.13 -23.95
C ASN A 100 14.52 -5.50 -22.86
N GLY A 101 15.12 -6.35 -22.02
CA GLY A 101 16.30 -6.04 -21.20
C GLY A 101 16.12 -5.07 -20.03
N THR A 102 14.94 -4.48 -19.85
CA THR A 102 14.68 -3.49 -18.79
C THR A 102 13.38 -3.80 -18.07
N GLY A 103 13.38 -3.80 -16.74
CA GLY A 103 12.21 -4.04 -15.90
C GLY A 103 11.67 -2.75 -15.29
N VAL A 104 10.87 -2.87 -14.23
CA VAL A 104 10.41 -1.74 -13.41
C VAL A 104 11.18 -1.71 -12.08
N SER A 105 11.87 -0.60 -11.78
CA SER A 105 12.65 -0.40 -10.54
C SER A 105 11.86 0.28 -9.43
N ALA A 106 10.82 1.04 -9.75
CA ALA A 106 9.99 1.70 -8.76
C ALA A 106 8.55 1.89 -9.24
N PHE A 107 7.64 1.81 -8.27
CA PHE A 107 6.28 2.34 -8.35
C PHE A 107 6.23 3.60 -7.48
N ARG A 108 5.90 4.75 -8.08
CA ARG A 108 5.95 6.04 -7.38
C ARG A 108 4.54 6.60 -7.28
N LEU A 109 4.07 6.77 -6.05
CA LEU A 109 2.72 7.21 -5.73
C LEU A 109 2.77 8.68 -5.30
N ALA A 110 1.85 9.47 -5.83
CA ALA A 110 1.66 10.87 -5.49
C ALA A 110 0.20 11.12 -5.08
N ASP A 111 -0.01 12.17 -4.30
CA ASP A 111 -1.33 12.65 -3.87
C ASP A 111 -2.13 11.62 -3.05
N PHE A 112 -1.47 10.70 -2.33
CA PHE A 112 -2.16 9.68 -1.53
C PHE A 112 -2.70 10.22 -0.18
N GLY A 113 -2.09 11.29 0.32
CA GLY A 113 -2.33 11.86 1.64
C GLY A 113 -1.62 11.12 2.78
N TYR A 114 -1.23 11.85 3.83
CA TYR A 114 -0.52 11.29 4.98
C TYR A 114 -1.44 10.85 6.13
N ASN A 115 -2.60 11.50 6.29
CA ASN A 115 -3.39 11.47 7.53
C ASN A 115 -3.92 10.09 7.90
N ASN A 116 -4.06 9.18 6.93
CA ASN A 116 -4.64 7.86 7.15
C ASN A 116 -3.60 6.74 7.13
N LEU A 117 -2.32 7.02 6.91
CA LEU A 117 -1.29 5.98 6.80
C LEU A 117 -0.98 5.37 8.16
N LYS A 118 -0.99 4.03 8.23
CA LYS A 118 -0.49 3.28 9.39
C LYS A 118 0.84 2.62 9.11
N ASP A 119 0.88 1.81 8.06
CA ASP A 119 2.03 0.98 7.69
C ASP A 119 1.99 0.59 6.20
N ALA A 120 3.08 0.00 5.75
CA ALA A 120 3.23 -0.53 4.41
C ALA A 120 3.96 -1.88 4.45
N ASP A 121 3.62 -2.79 3.53
CA ASP A 121 4.39 -4.02 3.31
C ASP A 121 3.97 -4.68 1.99
N PHE A 122 4.38 -5.93 1.76
CA PHE A 122 3.88 -6.78 0.68
C PHE A 122 3.53 -8.20 1.14
N ARG A 123 2.65 -8.86 0.39
CA ARG A 123 2.20 -10.22 0.71
C ARG A 123 3.11 -11.29 0.11
N THR A 124 3.75 -12.06 0.98
CA THR A 124 4.63 -13.20 0.62
C THR A 124 3.87 -14.50 0.33
N ASP A 125 2.60 -14.56 0.69
CA ASP A 125 1.68 -15.68 0.43
C ASP A 125 0.79 -15.45 -0.80
N GLY A 126 0.93 -14.31 -1.47
CA GLY A 126 0.25 -13.98 -2.71
C GLY A 126 1.02 -14.38 -3.98
N LEU A 127 0.37 -14.20 -5.13
CA LEU A 127 1.01 -14.36 -6.45
C LEU A 127 2.12 -13.32 -6.67
N GLY A 128 3.02 -13.65 -7.60
CA GLY A 128 4.19 -12.84 -7.93
C GLY A 128 5.45 -13.25 -7.17
N THR A 129 6.59 -12.81 -7.65
CA THR A 129 7.91 -13.28 -7.17
C THR A 129 8.73 -12.17 -6.55
N THR A 130 8.54 -10.92 -6.98
CA THR A 130 9.39 -9.78 -6.59
C THR A 130 8.65 -8.85 -5.62
N GLY A 131 9.08 -8.77 -4.36
CA GLY A 131 8.59 -7.74 -3.44
C GLY A 131 9.38 -6.43 -3.59
N PRO A 132 8.77 -5.26 -3.33
CA PRO A 132 9.56 -4.07 -3.06
C PRO A 132 10.37 -4.27 -1.77
N ASP A 133 11.60 -3.78 -1.75
CA ASP A 133 12.49 -3.87 -0.59
C ASP A 133 12.45 -2.59 0.26
N THR A 134 11.93 -1.50 -0.28
CA THR A 134 11.85 -0.21 0.42
C THR A 134 10.54 0.51 0.14
N ALA A 135 9.90 1.03 1.19
CA ALA A 135 8.93 2.12 1.10
C ALA A 135 9.63 3.44 1.47
N ARG A 136 9.66 4.39 0.54
CA ARG A 136 10.21 5.73 0.72
C ARG A 136 9.09 6.71 0.95
N LEU A 137 8.98 7.24 2.16
CA LEU A 137 8.00 8.26 2.53
C LEU A 137 8.61 9.66 2.38
N PHE A 138 7.97 10.54 1.61
CA PHE A 138 8.45 11.89 1.41
C PHE A 138 8.03 12.84 2.53
N ASN A 139 8.82 13.91 2.71
CA ASN A 139 8.57 14.90 3.74
C ASN A 139 7.42 15.81 3.33
N VAL A 140 6.40 15.89 4.19
CA VAL A 140 5.20 16.74 4.02
C VAL A 140 5.54 18.21 3.76
N ALA A 141 6.68 18.71 4.25
CA ALA A 141 7.12 20.08 4.00
C ALA A 141 7.39 20.37 2.52
N ASN A 142 7.86 19.37 1.77
CA ASN A 142 8.18 19.48 0.35
C ASN A 142 7.13 18.82 -0.55
N TYR A 143 6.46 17.79 -0.04
CA TYR A 143 5.46 16.99 -0.76
C TYR A 143 4.18 16.94 0.07
N PRO A 144 3.43 18.05 0.20
CA PRO A 144 2.31 18.14 1.13
C PRO A 144 1.14 17.22 0.78
N ALA A 145 1.06 16.75 -0.46
CA ALA A 145 -0.05 15.94 -0.95
C ALA A 145 0.05 14.44 -0.60
N GLY A 146 1.21 13.94 -0.15
CA GLY A 146 1.37 12.54 0.26
C GLY A 146 2.04 11.69 -0.80
N ASP A 147 3.37 11.77 -0.88
CA ASP A 147 4.16 11.02 -1.86
C ASP A 147 4.86 9.85 -1.19
N ILE A 148 4.79 8.68 -1.84
CA ILE A 148 5.37 7.42 -1.36
C ILE A 148 5.89 6.64 -2.55
N ASN A 149 7.13 6.15 -2.48
CA ASN A 149 7.66 5.24 -3.50
C ASN A 149 7.86 3.84 -2.94
N PHE A 150 7.43 2.84 -3.70
CA PHE A 150 7.84 1.45 -3.51
C PHE A 150 9.00 1.16 -4.45
N LEU A 151 10.16 0.89 -3.89
CA LEU A 151 11.39 0.62 -4.62
C LEU A 151 11.65 -0.88 -4.66
N PHE A 152 12.17 -1.35 -5.79
CA PHE A 152 12.55 -2.74 -6.05
C PHE A 152 14.07 -2.86 -6.26
N ASN A 153 14.84 -1.99 -5.61
CA ASN A 153 16.28 -1.81 -5.89
C ASN A 153 17.09 -3.02 -5.43
N GLY A 154 16.80 -3.55 -4.24
CA GLY A 154 17.49 -4.71 -3.66
C GLY A 154 17.19 -6.03 -4.37
N THR A 155 16.14 -6.08 -5.21
CA THR A 155 15.73 -7.26 -5.97
C THR A 155 16.07 -7.18 -7.46
N GLY A 156 16.67 -6.08 -7.91
CA GLY A 156 17.00 -5.85 -9.33
C GLY A 156 15.81 -5.40 -10.18
N GLY A 157 14.69 -5.03 -9.56
CA GLY A 157 13.45 -4.64 -10.22
C GLY A 157 12.51 -5.80 -10.52
N VAL A 158 11.32 -5.46 -11.02
CA VAL A 158 10.39 -6.43 -11.63
C VAL A 158 10.86 -6.68 -13.06
N ALA A 159 11.50 -7.82 -13.29
CA ALA A 159 12.12 -8.17 -14.56
C ALA A 159 11.08 -8.51 -15.66
N PRO A 160 11.47 -8.48 -16.95
CA PRO A 160 10.61 -8.97 -18.04
C PRO A 160 10.08 -10.37 -17.78
N GLY A 161 8.78 -10.57 -18.01
CA GLY A 161 8.08 -11.84 -17.77
C GLY A 161 7.89 -12.17 -16.29
N SER A 162 8.19 -11.24 -15.38
CA SER A 162 7.99 -11.39 -13.94
C SER A 162 6.90 -10.47 -13.43
N GLU A 163 6.43 -10.79 -12.22
CA GLU A 163 5.40 -10.04 -11.53
C GLU A 163 5.87 -9.68 -10.14
N SER A 164 5.51 -8.47 -9.69
CA SER A 164 5.67 -8.13 -8.29
C SER A 164 4.71 -8.95 -7.43
N ARG A 165 5.03 -9.08 -6.15
CA ARG A 165 4.04 -9.41 -5.13
C ARG A 165 3.09 -8.23 -4.96
N PHE A 166 1.89 -8.49 -4.44
CA PHE A 166 1.00 -7.42 -4.02
C PHE A 166 1.63 -6.66 -2.85
N PHE A 167 1.98 -5.40 -3.06
CA PHE A 167 2.39 -4.47 -2.02
C PHE A 167 1.26 -3.52 -1.70
N PHE A 168 1.27 -2.96 -0.49
CA PHE A 168 0.13 -2.22 0.01
C PHE A 168 0.47 -1.10 0.97
N LEU A 169 -0.50 -0.20 1.11
CA LEU A 169 -0.62 0.76 2.21
C LEU A 169 -1.83 0.38 3.05
N HIS A 170 -1.60 0.12 4.35
CA HIS A 170 -2.66 -0.10 5.33
C HIS A 170 -3.07 1.25 5.93
N THR A 171 -4.38 1.49 6.02
CA THR A 171 -4.88 2.82 6.40
C THR A 171 -5.96 2.80 7.49
N THR A 172 -6.26 3.98 8.05
CA THR A 172 -7.46 4.22 8.86
C THR A 172 -8.67 4.68 8.04
N ALA A 173 -8.55 4.80 6.72
CA ALA A 173 -9.59 5.37 5.88
C ALA A 173 -10.80 4.43 5.77
N THR A 174 -12.00 4.99 5.71
CA THR A 174 -13.26 4.23 5.49
C THR A 174 -13.94 4.57 4.17
N SER A 175 -13.51 5.65 3.52
CA SER A 175 -13.88 6.13 2.20
C SER A 175 -12.66 6.26 1.29
N TYR A 176 -12.87 6.09 -0.01
CA TYR A 176 -11.84 6.22 -1.03
C TYR A 176 -12.41 6.84 -2.30
N ASP A 177 -11.53 7.42 -3.10
CA ASP A 177 -11.83 7.90 -4.44
C ASP A 177 -10.59 7.77 -5.34
N LYS A 178 -10.75 7.90 -6.65
CA LYS A 178 -9.68 7.79 -7.65
C LYS A 178 -8.95 9.12 -7.85
N ILE A 179 -8.34 9.61 -6.77
CA ILE A 179 -7.75 10.96 -6.69
C ILE A 179 -6.22 10.97 -6.66
N ALA A 180 -5.58 9.84 -6.36
CA ALA A 180 -4.13 9.74 -6.37
C ALA A 180 -3.61 9.38 -7.76
N SER A 181 -2.31 9.54 -7.96
CA SER A 181 -1.65 9.14 -9.19
C SER A 181 -0.39 8.33 -8.92
N TYR A 182 0.02 7.54 -9.90
CA TYR A 182 1.30 6.87 -9.88
C TYR A 182 1.99 6.93 -11.23
N ASP A 183 3.30 6.75 -11.21
CA ASP A 183 4.08 6.43 -12.38
C ASP A 183 5.10 5.33 -12.05
N LEU A 184 5.77 4.86 -13.10
CA LEU A 184 6.73 3.76 -13.04
C LEU A 184 8.09 4.25 -13.50
N LEU A 185 9.13 3.66 -12.91
CA LEU A 185 10.52 3.92 -13.27
C LEU A 185 11.15 2.64 -13.82
N THR A 186 11.87 2.74 -14.94
CA THR A 186 12.58 1.57 -15.49
C THR A 186 13.81 1.22 -14.68
N THR A 187 14.21 -0.06 -14.68
CA THR A 187 15.55 -0.45 -14.23
C THR A 187 16.65 0.20 -15.10
N GLY A 188 17.89 0.25 -14.60
CA GLY A 188 19.01 0.84 -15.34
C GLY A 188 18.91 2.37 -15.48
N ALA A 189 18.64 2.86 -16.69
CA ALA A 189 18.67 4.29 -17.07
C ALA A 189 17.55 5.16 -16.44
N GLN A 190 16.73 4.59 -15.56
CA GLN A 190 15.68 5.28 -14.78
C GLN A 190 14.80 6.20 -15.64
N LYS A 191 14.13 5.63 -16.65
CA LYS A 191 13.17 6.35 -17.49
C LYS A 191 11.78 6.30 -16.85
N LEU A 192 11.06 7.41 -16.91
CA LEU A 192 9.73 7.55 -16.33
C LEU A 192 8.63 7.22 -17.33
N SER A 193 7.58 6.57 -16.85
CA SER A 193 6.32 6.46 -17.57
C SER A 193 5.54 7.78 -17.55
N GLY A 194 4.42 7.81 -18.27
CA GLY A 194 3.36 8.77 -17.96
C GLY A 194 2.73 8.51 -16.59
N SER A 195 1.92 9.45 -16.12
CA SER A 195 1.15 9.31 -14.88
C SER A 195 -0.17 8.58 -15.13
N PHE A 196 -0.58 7.76 -14.17
CA PHE A 196 -1.79 6.96 -14.15
C PHE A 196 -2.59 7.26 -12.88
N GLN A 197 -3.91 7.29 -12.96
CA GLN A 197 -4.75 7.49 -11.78
C GLN A 197 -4.93 6.20 -10.97
N THR A 198 -4.94 6.32 -9.64
CA THR A 198 -5.23 5.24 -8.69
C THR A 198 -6.12 5.73 -7.55
N PHE A 199 -6.56 4.78 -6.72
CA PHE A 199 -7.36 5.04 -5.54
C PHE A 199 -6.50 5.49 -4.37
N ALA A 200 -7.07 6.39 -3.56
CA ALA A 200 -6.53 6.84 -2.27
C ALA A 200 -7.66 7.14 -1.28
N PRO A 201 -7.36 7.28 0.02
CA PRO A 201 -8.31 7.76 1.01
C PRO A 201 -9.01 9.05 0.57
N ALA A 202 -10.34 9.01 0.47
CA ALA A 202 -11.13 10.20 0.26
C ALA A 202 -11.24 10.94 1.60
N VAL A 203 -10.86 12.21 1.63
CA VAL A 203 -11.18 13.08 2.75
C VAL A 203 -12.69 13.32 2.70
N PRO A 204 -13.48 12.92 3.71
CA PRO A 204 -14.89 13.26 3.75
C PRO A 204 -15.01 14.77 3.66
N GLU A 205 -15.72 15.30 2.66
CA GLU A 205 -15.92 16.75 2.59
C GLU A 205 -16.53 17.18 3.92
N PRO A 206 -15.89 18.12 4.65
CA PRO A 206 -16.34 18.49 5.98
C PRO A 206 -17.70 19.18 5.86
N SER A 207 -18.76 18.40 6.01
CA SER A 207 -20.08 18.90 6.32
C SER A 207 -20.61 19.94 5.33
N THR A 208 -20.22 19.93 4.05
CA THR A 208 -20.78 20.84 3.02
C THR A 208 -22.31 20.80 3.07
N TYR A 209 -22.89 19.63 3.33
CA TYR A 209 -24.32 19.46 3.59
C TYR A 209 -24.80 20.05 4.93
N ALA A 210 -24.01 19.98 6.00
CA ALA A 210 -24.37 20.61 7.27
C ALA A 210 -24.24 22.14 7.21
N LEU A 211 -23.25 22.68 6.50
CA LEU A 211 -23.10 24.12 6.24
C LEU A 211 -24.21 24.63 5.31
N MET A 212 -24.53 23.87 4.26
CA MET A 212 -25.68 24.16 3.39
C MET A 212 -26.99 24.09 4.19
N GLY A 213 -27.16 23.07 5.02
CA GLY A 213 -28.31 22.92 5.91
C GLY A 213 -28.43 24.05 6.94
N ALA A 214 -27.33 24.41 7.61
CA ALA A 214 -27.27 25.53 8.55
C ALA A 214 -27.56 26.86 7.85
N GLY A 215 -27.01 27.08 6.64
CA GLY A 215 -27.29 28.23 5.81
C GLY A 215 -28.77 28.35 5.46
N MET A 216 -29.39 27.25 5.03
CA MET A 216 -30.83 27.22 4.73
C MET A 216 -31.70 27.48 5.96
N LEU A 217 -31.35 26.90 7.13
CA LEU A 217 -32.06 27.15 8.38
C LEU A 217 -31.96 28.61 8.83
N MET A 218 -30.77 29.20 8.73
CA MET A 218 -30.54 30.60 9.08
C MET A 218 -31.32 31.55 8.16
N MET A 219 -31.35 31.26 6.86
CA MET A 219 -32.12 32.03 5.89
C MET A 219 -33.62 31.91 6.11
N GLY A 220 -34.12 30.72 6.44
CA GLY A 220 -35.51 30.48 6.84
C GLY A 220 -35.91 31.27 8.09
N ALA A 221 -35.04 31.35 9.10
CA ALA A 221 -35.28 32.12 10.32
C ALA A 221 -35.34 33.64 10.04
N LEU A 222 -34.44 34.16 9.21
CA LEU A 222 -34.41 35.58 8.81
C LEU A 222 -35.66 35.97 8.01
N LEU A 223 -36.09 35.13 7.07
CA LEU A 223 -37.31 35.36 6.28
C LEU A 223 -38.58 35.30 7.14
N ARG A 224 -38.62 34.45 8.17
CA ARG A 224 -39.73 34.38 9.12
C ARG A 224 -39.80 35.60 10.04
N GLY A 225 -38.65 36.16 10.44
CA GLY A 225 -38.57 37.38 11.24
C GLY A 225 -39.16 38.61 10.54
N ARG A 226 -38.91 38.75 9.22
CA ARG A 226 -39.43 39.88 8.42
C ARG A 226 -40.96 39.93 8.30
N ARG A 227 -41.65 38.77 8.37
CA ARG A 227 -43.11 38.69 8.27
C ARG A 227 -43.87 39.01 9.56
N ARG A 228 -43.18 39.11 10.71
CA ARG A 228 -43.79 39.41 12.01
C ARG A 228 -43.68 40.88 12.43
N GLY A 229 -42.94 41.69 11.66
CA GLY A 229 -42.74 43.13 11.91
C GLY A 229 -43.51 44.05 10.96
N GLN A 230 -44.42 43.52 10.16
CA GLN A 230 -45.44 44.23 9.40
C GLN A 230 -46.81 43.85 9.93
#